data_AF-A0A355ILC5-F1
#
_entry.id   AF-A0A355ILC5-F1
#
_cell.length_a   1.000
_cell.length_b   1.000
_cell.length_c   1.000
_cell.angle_alpha   90.00
_cell.angle_beta   90.00
_cell.angle_gamma   90.00
#
_symmetry.space_group_name_H-M   'P 1'
#
loop_
_entity.id
_entity.type
_entity.pdbx_description
1 polymer ?
#
loop_
_entity_poly.entity_id
_entity_poly.type
_entity_poly.pdbx_seq_one_letter_code
_entity_poly.pdbx_strand_id
1 'polypeptide(L)'
;MANMKTRYISRVTIYLSVLLIHGCCLEDSDFYEQLTTDDLSHLYFDRDKVVCEEEDIEFMDSVTFLLNSRDTVACAAKTLIWSTIDHSLGISYDANGKSSIIVDRNIGFSSATITIYKKYNKDYSSQKTIRVSKGDGGNDLDKVISEPITLDTAMILGRLYESVYKFDFPRENGDLGIKSVYFAKKYGFIKIEGHDGSKLELIEVKSKGVKAHETKNPASTPIVGLEEKNKEVGN
;
A
#
# COMPACT_ATOMS: atom_id res chain seq x y z
N MET A 1 -17.03 54.13 -54.69
CA MET A 1 -17.32 52.68 -54.62
C MET A 1 -16.03 51.95 -54.25
N ALA A 2 -15.89 51.52 -52.99
CA ALA A 2 -14.75 50.75 -52.51
C ALA A 2 -15.22 49.32 -52.20
N ASN A 3 -14.59 48.35 -52.86
CA ASN A 3 -14.95 46.94 -52.81
C ASN A 3 -14.11 46.25 -51.73
N MET A 4 -14.70 45.99 -50.56
CA MET A 4 -13.99 45.37 -49.43
C MET A 4 -14.05 43.85 -49.56
N LYS A 5 -12.94 43.22 -49.94
CA LYS A 5 -12.79 41.75 -49.95
C LYS A 5 -12.61 41.24 -48.52
N THR A 6 -13.68 40.69 -47.95
CA THR A 6 -13.63 39.96 -46.68
C THR A 6 -12.81 38.69 -46.86
N ARG A 7 -11.60 38.64 -46.28
CA ARG A 7 -10.80 37.42 -46.23
C ARG A 7 -11.49 36.43 -45.28
N TYR A 8 -11.88 35.28 -45.83
CA TYR A 8 -12.33 34.12 -45.09
C TYR A 8 -11.13 33.55 -44.33
N ILE A 9 -10.84 34.09 -43.14
CA ILE A 9 -9.90 33.45 -42.22
C ILE A 9 -10.56 32.14 -41.81
N SER A 10 -9.96 31.07 -42.31
CA SER A 10 -10.41 29.69 -42.24
C SER A 10 -10.91 29.33 -40.84
N ARG A 11 -12.20 28.99 -40.73
CA ARG A 11 -12.80 28.38 -39.54
C ARG A 11 -12.04 27.10 -39.11
N VAL A 12 -11.28 26.47 -40.02
CA VAL A 12 -10.48 25.28 -39.73
C VAL A 12 -9.30 25.58 -38.81
N THR A 13 -8.68 26.76 -38.90
CA THR A 13 -7.51 27.10 -38.08
C THR A 13 -7.87 27.35 -36.61
N ILE A 14 -9.09 27.84 -36.34
CA ILE A 14 -9.58 28.06 -34.97
C ILE A 14 -10.00 26.74 -34.31
N TYR A 15 -10.57 25.80 -35.07
CA TYR A 15 -10.89 24.47 -34.54
C TYR A 15 -9.62 23.66 -34.21
N LEU A 16 -8.56 23.79 -35.01
CA LEU A 16 -7.29 23.11 -34.73
C LEU A 16 -6.59 23.67 -33.48
N SER A 17 -6.63 24.99 -33.26
CA SER A 17 -6.04 25.58 -32.06
C SER A 17 -6.83 25.25 -30.79
N VAL A 18 -8.16 25.15 -30.86
CA VAL A 18 -8.97 24.70 -29.72
C VAL A 18 -8.76 23.22 -29.41
N LEU A 19 -8.58 22.36 -30.42
CA LEU A 19 -8.23 20.94 -30.22
C LEU A 19 -6.80 20.74 -29.66
N LEU A 20 -5.84 21.57 -30.08
CA LEU A 20 -4.48 21.56 -29.53
C LEU A 20 -4.40 22.07 -28.10
N ILE A 21 -5.29 23.00 -27.69
CA ILE A 21 -5.38 23.46 -26.30
C ILE A 21 -6.03 22.40 -25.40
N HIS A 22 -6.94 21.56 -25.92
CA HIS A 22 -7.49 20.43 -25.16
C HIS A 22 -6.55 19.21 -25.10
N GLY A 23 -5.60 19.10 -26.04
CA GLY A 23 -4.59 18.03 -26.04
C GLY A 23 -3.40 18.25 -25.11
N CYS A 24 -3.24 19.44 -24.52
CA CYS A 24 -2.10 19.79 -23.66
C CYS A 24 -2.44 19.96 -22.17
N CYS A 25 -3.64 19.57 -21.73
CA CYS A 25 -4.04 19.67 -20.32
C CYS A 25 -4.79 18.43 -19.81
N LEU A 26 -4.55 17.25 -20.39
CA LEU A 26 -4.79 16.02 -19.64
C LEU A 26 -3.56 15.81 -18.77
N GLU A 27 -3.58 16.41 -17.58
CA GLU A 27 -2.64 15.99 -16.54
C GLU A 27 -2.89 14.49 -16.33
N ASP A 28 -1.85 13.67 -16.47
CA ASP A 28 -1.89 12.21 -16.25
C ASP A 28 -2.46 11.81 -14.87
N SER A 29 -2.73 12.78 -13.97
CA SER A 29 -3.25 12.59 -12.63
C SER A 29 -4.77 12.36 -12.50
N ASP A 30 -5.57 12.59 -13.55
CA ASP A 30 -7.04 12.51 -13.39
C ASP A 30 -7.59 11.07 -13.37
N PHE A 31 -6.77 10.08 -13.73
CA PHE A 31 -7.18 8.67 -13.81
C PHE A 31 -6.70 7.81 -12.62
N TYR A 32 -5.76 8.31 -11.83
CA TYR A 32 -5.16 7.57 -10.71
C TYR A 32 -5.61 8.13 -9.37
N GLU A 33 -6.32 7.31 -8.60
CA GLU A 33 -6.54 7.64 -7.20
C GLU A 33 -5.24 7.52 -6.40
N GLN A 34 -5.09 8.30 -5.33
CA GLN A 34 -3.93 8.23 -4.45
C GLN A 34 -4.35 7.94 -3.02
N LEU A 35 -3.60 7.08 -2.34
CA LEU A 35 -3.73 6.90 -0.90
C LEU A 35 -3.40 8.22 -0.20
N THR A 36 -4.31 8.68 0.66
CA THR A 36 -4.08 9.90 1.43
C THR A 36 -3.03 9.68 2.51
N THR A 37 -2.51 10.76 3.11
CA THR A 37 -1.66 10.66 4.30
C THR A 37 -2.37 9.92 5.45
N ASP A 38 -3.69 10.06 5.57
CA ASP A 38 -4.46 9.28 6.54
C ASP A 38 -4.41 7.78 6.21
N ASP A 39 -4.60 7.41 4.95
CA ASP A 39 -4.50 6.00 4.52
C ASP A 39 -3.12 5.44 4.80
N LEU A 40 -2.08 6.09 4.29
CA LEU A 40 -0.69 5.64 4.44
C LEU A 40 -0.27 5.48 5.89
N SER A 41 -0.78 6.31 6.79
CA SER A 41 -0.48 6.20 8.22
C SER A 41 -1.03 4.94 8.90
N HIS A 42 -1.93 4.20 8.25
CA HIS A 42 -2.38 2.89 8.72
C HIS A 42 -1.50 1.74 8.19
N LEU A 43 -0.51 2.03 7.35
CA LEU A 43 0.43 1.03 6.86
C LEU A 43 1.72 1.10 7.68
N TYR A 44 2.49 0.00 7.68
CA TYR A 44 3.89 0.01 8.12
C TYR A 44 4.73 0.70 7.05
N PHE A 45 4.56 2.02 6.96
CA PHE A 45 5.06 2.86 5.89
C PHE A 45 5.30 4.27 6.39
N ASP A 46 6.57 4.65 6.51
CA ASP A 46 6.98 5.95 7.06
C ASP A 46 7.11 7.02 5.96
N ARG A 47 6.04 7.22 5.19
CA ARG A 47 5.93 8.31 4.21
C ARG A 47 4.51 8.85 4.14
N ASP A 48 4.41 10.18 4.01
CA ASP A 48 3.12 10.87 3.95
C ASP A 48 2.46 10.84 2.56
N LYS A 49 3.24 10.43 1.53
CA LYS A 49 2.82 10.38 0.13
C LYS A 49 3.47 9.21 -0.58
N VAL A 50 2.74 8.66 -1.54
CA VAL A 50 3.22 7.69 -2.52
C VAL A 50 2.55 8.03 -3.85
N VAL A 51 3.31 7.98 -4.94
CA VAL A 51 2.73 8.03 -6.28
C VAL A 51 2.63 6.58 -6.72
N CYS A 52 1.39 6.08 -6.87
CA CYS A 52 1.16 4.76 -7.44
C CYS A 52 1.21 4.90 -8.96
N GLU A 53 2.30 4.45 -9.56
CA GLU A 53 2.37 4.24 -11.01
C GLU A 53 1.80 2.85 -11.36
N GLU A 54 1.96 2.38 -12.60
CA GLU A 54 1.48 1.05 -13.03
C GLU A 54 2.18 -0.10 -12.30
N GLU A 55 3.35 0.13 -11.68
CA GLU A 55 4.12 -0.88 -10.96
C GLU A 55 3.84 -0.88 -9.45
N ASP A 56 3.72 -2.09 -8.89
CA ASP A 56 3.59 -2.31 -7.46
C ASP A 56 4.84 -1.86 -6.70
N ILE A 57 4.63 -1.19 -5.56
CA ILE A 57 5.72 -0.70 -4.71
C ILE A 57 5.76 -1.50 -3.42
N GLU A 58 6.92 -2.10 -3.13
CA GLU A 58 7.13 -2.91 -1.94
C GLU A 58 8.14 -2.28 -0.97
N PHE A 59 7.81 -2.32 0.32
CA PHE A 59 8.64 -1.88 1.43
C PHE A 59 8.73 -2.98 2.47
N MET A 60 9.86 -3.07 3.16
CA MET A 60 10.07 -4.03 4.22
C MET A 60 10.71 -3.36 5.43
N ASP A 61 9.99 -3.41 6.53
CA ASP A 61 10.40 -2.91 7.84
C ASP A 61 10.51 -4.06 8.84
N SER A 62 11.03 -3.76 10.04
CA SER A 62 11.16 -4.73 11.12
C SER A 62 10.32 -4.28 12.30
N VAL A 63 9.52 -5.17 12.84
CA VAL A 63 8.67 -4.92 14.01
C VAL A 63 9.02 -5.94 15.09
N THR A 64 9.23 -5.48 16.32
CA THR A 64 9.59 -6.35 17.45
C THR A 64 8.44 -6.43 18.43
N PHE A 65 8.06 -7.65 18.80
CA PHE A 65 7.01 -7.94 19.77
C PHE A 65 7.55 -8.67 20.99
N LEU A 66 6.85 -8.50 22.11
CA LEU A 66 6.98 -9.28 23.32
C LEU A 66 5.99 -10.46 23.24
N LEU A 67 6.47 -11.69 23.49
CA LEU A 67 5.64 -12.90 23.54
C LEU A 67 5.14 -13.20 24.95
N ASN A 68 5.99 -12.95 25.94
CA ASN A 68 5.74 -13.19 27.36
C ASN A 68 6.61 -12.22 28.19
N SER A 69 6.74 -12.40 29.50
CA SER A 69 7.50 -11.45 30.33
C SER A 69 9.00 -11.33 30.00
N ARG A 70 9.56 -12.20 29.14
CA ARG A 70 11.00 -12.27 28.85
C ARG A 70 11.33 -12.38 27.36
N ASP A 71 10.53 -13.11 26.60
CA ASP A 71 10.86 -13.47 25.23
C ASP A 71 10.31 -12.46 24.22
N THR A 72 11.13 -12.16 23.21
CA THR A 72 10.77 -11.25 22.11
C THR A 72 10.89 -11.95 20.76
N VAL A 73 10.19 -11.42 19.76
CA VAL A 73 10.29 -11.84 18.36
C VAL A 73 10.42 -10.61 17.48
N ALA A 74 11.35 -10.66 16.53
CA ALA A 74 11.43 -9.68 15.45
C ALA A 74 10.76 -10.27 14.20
N CYS A 75 9.82 -9.53 13.63
CA CYS A 75 9.03 -9.90 12.48
C CYS A 75 9.30 -8.94 11.32
N ALA A 76 9.31 -9.45 10.10
CA ALA A 76 9.29 -8.61 8.92
C ALA A 76 7.87 -8.04 8.73
N ALA A 77 7.76 -6.72 8.62
CA ALA A 77 6.56 -6.03 8.19
C ALA A 77 6.71 -5.67 6.72
N LYS A 78 5.99 -6.37 5.84
CA LYS A 78 5.97 -6.12 4.41
C LYS A 78 4.81 -5.18 4.09
N THR A 79 5.08 -4.10 3.39
CA THR A 79 4.07 -3.20 2.85
C THR A 79 4.09 -3.27 1.33
N LEU A 80 2.93 -3.48 0.72
CA LEU A 80 2.70 -3.47 -0.72
C LEU A 80 1.70 -2.36 -1.03
N ILE A 81 1.99 -1.55 -2.04
CA ILE A 81 1.11 -0.52 -2.57
C ILE A 81 0.92 -0.80 -4.06
N TRP A 82 -0.32 -0.85 -4.53
CA TRP A 82 -0.65 -1.21 -5.91
C TRP A 82 -1.90 -0.48 -6.41
N SER A 83 -2.08 -0.46 -7.73
CA SER A 83 -3.28 0.05 -8.39
C SER A 83 -4.12 -1.08 -8.99
N THR A 84 -5.44 -0.90 -9.07
CA THR A 84 -6.34 -1.85 -9.76
C THR A 84 -7.27 -1.10 -10.69
N ILE A 85 -7.49 -1.64 -11.90
CA ILE A 85 -8.42 -1.04 -12.87
C ILE A 85 -9.86 -1.21 -12.37
N ASP A 86 -10.58 -0.11 -12.22
CA ASP A 86 -12.04 -0.13 -12.11
C ASP A 86 -12.65 -0.15 -13.51
N HIS A 87 -13.13 -1.33 -13.90
CA HIS A 87 -13.74 -1.56 -15.22
C HIS A 87 -15.13 -0.92 -15.37
N SER A 88 -15.72 -0.34 -14.31
CA SER A 88 -17.08 0.19 -14.35
C SER A 88 -17.21 1.51 -15.13
N LEU A 89 -16.12 2.28 -15.28
CA LEU A 89 -16.15 3.62 -15.91
C LEU A 89 -15.15 3.82 -17.06
N GLY A 90 -14.27 2.84 -17.33
CA GLY A 90 -13.23 2.96 -18.35
C GLY A 90 -12.03 3.77 -17.86
N ILE A 91 -10.88 3.09 -17.75
CA ILE A 91 -9.55 3.63 -17.41
C ILE A 91 -9.51 4.50 -16.13
N SER A 92 -10.24 4.11 -15.09
CA SER A 92 -10.02 4.64 -13.73
C SER A 92 -9.29 3.61 -12.88
N TYR A 93 -8.34 4.06 -12.05
CA TYR A 93 -7.54 3.19 -11.19
C TYR A 93 -7.84 3.45 -9.70
N ASP A 94 -8.25 2.39 -9.01
CA ASP A 94 -8.32 2.33 -7.55
C ASP A 94 -6.90 2.25 -6.97
N ALA A 95 -6.72 2.81 -5.77
CA ALA A 95 -5.46 2.77 -5.03
C ALA A 95 -5.58 1.87 -3.81
N ASN A 96 -4.60 0.98 -3.65
CA ASN A 96 -4.61 -0.01 -2.58
C ASN A 96 -3.28 -0.05 -1.84
N GLY A 97 -3.35 -0.41 -0.57
CA GLY A 97 -2.18 -0.61 0.27
C GLY A 97 -2.40 -1.73 1.27
N LYS A 98 -1.38 -2.55 1.50
CA LYS A 98 -1.43 -3.65 2.44
C LYS A 98 -0.14 -3.73 3.21
N SER A 99 -0.24 -3.73 4.53
CA SER A 99 0.89 -4.12 5.37
C SER A 99 0.60 -5.42 6.08
N SER A 100 1.61 -6.28 6.13
CA SER A 100 1.53 -7.62 6.68
C SER A 100 2.73 -7.88 7.59
N ILE A 101 2.46 -8.30 8.81
CA ILE A 101 3.45 -8.90 9.70
C ILE A 101 3.32 -10.41 9.54
N ILE A 102 4.44 -11.07 9.27
CA ILE A 102 4.53 -12.54 9.24
C ILE A 102 5.22 -12.99 10.53
N VAL A 103 4.62 -13.95 11.21
CA VAL A 103 5.08 -14.48 12.50
C VAL A 103 5.29 -15.99 12.37
N ASP A 104 6.21 -16.55 13.16
CA ASP A 104 6.34 -17.99 13.28
C ASP A 104 5.04 -18.60 13.82
N ARG A 105 4.49 -19.58 13.11
CA ARG A 105 3.23 -20.25 13.45
C ARG A 105 3.22 -20.85 14.86
N ASN A 106 4.39 -21.22 15.38
CA ASN A 106 4.55 -21.81 16.71
C ASN A 106 4.28 -20.80 17.84
N ILE A 107 4.20 -19.51 17.54
CA ILE A 107 3.90 -18.43 18.50
C ILE A 107 2.38 -18.26 18.70
N GLY A 108 1.56 -19.04 17.98
CA GLY A 108 0.10 -19.04 18.08
C GLY A 108 -0.60 -18.24 16.99
N PHE A 109 0.15 -17.40 16.25
CA PHE A 109 -0.31 -16.61 15.11
C PHE A 109 0.60 -16.84 13.91
N SER A 110 0.06 -16.73 12.70
CA SER A 110 0.84 -16.86 11.45
C SER A 110 1.05 -15.52 10.75
N SER A 111 0.04 -14.63 10.80
CA SER A 111 0.17 -13.29 10.25
C SER A 111 -0.85 -12.31 10.82
N ALA A 112 -0.55 -11.02 10.71
CA ALA A 112 -1.48 -9.93 10.96
C ALA A 112 -1.37 -8.92 9.82
N THR A 113 -2.49 -8.51 9.23
CA THR A 113 -2.51 -7.66 8.04
C THR A 113 -3.54 -6.54 8.16
N ILE A 114 -3.15 -5.35 7.72
CA ILE A 114 -4.05 -4.22 7.46
C ILE A 114 -4.04 -3.98 5.96
N THR A 115 -5.23 -3.92 5.36
CA THR A 115 -5.40 -3.59 3.94
C THR A 115 -6.29 -2.35 3.80
N ILE A 116 -5.98 -1.49 2.85
CA ILE A 116 -6.69 -0.27 2.54
C ILE A 116 -7.09 -0.36 1.08
N TYR A 117 -8.37 -0.12 0.83
CA TYR A 117 -8.97 -0.07 -0.49
C TYR A 117 -9.55 1.32 -0.69
N LYS A 118 -9.03 2.06 -1.67
CA LYS A 118 -9.53 3.38 -2.02
C LYS A 118 -10.03 3.34 -3.45
N LYS A 119 -11.35 3.49 -3.57
CA LYS A 119 -12.00 3.54 -4.88
C LYS A 119 -11.76 4.88 -5.55
N TYR A 120 -11.68 4.88 -6.87
CA TYR A 120 -11.58 6.10 -7.68
C TYR A 120 -12.76 7.08 -7.45
N ASN A 121 -13.94 6.55 -7.10
CA ASN A 121 -15.08 7.40 -6.81
C ASN A 121 -14.88 8.16 -5.47
N LYS A 122 -14.64 9.46 -5.60
CA LYS A 122 -14.34 10.41 -4.51
C LYS A 122 -15.44 10.54 -3.45
N ASP A 123 -16.66 10.07 -3.73
CA ASP A 123 -17.75 10.07 -2.75
C ASP A 123 -17.61 8.94 -1.71
N TYR A 124 -16.72 7.98 -1.93
CA TYR A 124 -16.46 6.88 -1.00
C TYR A 124 -15.19 7.10 -0.19
N SER A 125 -15.31 6.96 1.13
CA SER A 125 -14.16 6.85 2.01
C SER A 125 -13.38 5.56 1.73
N SER A 126 -12.08 5.59 2.06
CA SER A 126 -11.25 4.38 2.05
C SER A 126 -11.88 3.30 2.94
N GLN A 127 -11.97 2.07 2.46
CA GLN A 127 -12.29 0.92 3.29
C GLN A 127 -11.00 0.33 3.84
N LYS A 128 -10.99 -0.05 5.11
CA LYS A 128 -9.85 -0.71 5.76
C LYS A 128 -10.25 -2.10 6.26
N THR A 129 -9.38 -3.07 6.10
CA THR A 129 -9.60 -4.45 6.56
C THR A 129 -8.45 -4.90 7.45
N ILE A 130 -8.77 -5.24 8.69
CA ILE A 130 -7.85 -5.84 9.65
C ILE A 130 -8.08 -7.35 9.65
N ARG A 131 -7.02 -8.11 9.40
CA ARG A 131 -7.03 -9.57 9.46
C ARG A 131 -5.93 -10.09 10.37
N VAL A 132 -6.25 -11.11 11.17
CA VAL A 132 -5.27 -11.83 11.98
C VAL A 132 -5.49 -13.33 11.78
N SER A 133 -4.42 -14.02 11.40
CA SER A 133 -4.45 -15.44 11.09
C SER A 133 -3.79 -16.26 12.19
N LYS A 134 -4.43 -17.36 12.59
CA LYS A 134 -3.89 -18.27 13.61
C LYS A 134 -2.72 -19.10 13.07
N GLY A 135 -1.84 -19.52 13.98
CA GLY A 135 -0.68 -20.35 13.65
C GLY A 135 -1.05 -21.79 13.28
N ASP A 136 -2.13 -22.32 13.87
CA ASP A 136 -2.64 -23.68 13.67
C ASP A 136 -3.48 -23.85 12.39
N GLY A 137 -3.73 -22.76 11.63
CA GLY A 137 -4.55 -22.79 10.42
C GLY A 137 -6.05 -22.77 10.68
N GLY A 138 -6.50 -22.42 11.90
CA GLY A 138 -7.91 -22.15 12.19
C GLY A 138 -8.46 -20.92 11.47
N ASN A 139 -9.72 -20.56 11.78
CA ASN A 139 -10.39 -19.42 11.14
C ASN A 139 -9.66 -18.10 11.44
N ASP A 140 -9.44 -17.32 10.39
CA ASP A 140 -8.87 -15.98 10.48
C ASP A 140 -9.91 -14.99 11.02
N LEU A 141 -9.45 -14.06 11.85
CA LEU A 141 -10.21 -12.84 12.09
C LEU A 141 -10.21 -12.01 10.80
N ASP A 142 -11.38 -11.54 10.35
CA ASP A 142 -11.50 -10.56 9.29
C ASP A 142 -12.46 -9.44 9.71
N LYS A 143 -11.95 -8.23 9.91
CA LYS A 143 -12.71 -7.08 10.37
C LYS A 143 -12.63 -5.93 9.37
N VAL A 144 -13.77 -5.62 8.77
CA VAL A 144 -13.94 -4.47 7.89
C VAL A 144 -14.28 -3.21 8.68
N ILE A 145 -13.62 -2.12 8.31
CA ILE A 145 -13.81 -0.75 8.78
C ILE A 145 -14.23 0.07 7.55
N SER A 146 -15.52 0.27 7.40
CA SER A 146 -16.13 1.04 6.30
C SER A 146 -16.76 2.35 6.77
N GLU A 147 -16.97 2.49 8.08
CA GLU A 147 -17.60 3.65 8.71
C GLU A 147 -16.68 4.22 9.81
N PRO A 148 -16.88 5.47 10.25
CA PRO A 148 -16.17 6.03 11.39
C PRO A 148 -16.35 5.15 12.63
N ILE A 149 -15.27 4.53 13.09
CA ILE A 149 -15.23 3.80 14.36
C ILE A 149 -14.71 4.74 15.44
N THR A 150 -15.39 4.78 16.59
CA THR A 150 -14.88 5.46 17.77
C THR A 150 -13.58 4.81 18.20
N LEU A 151 -12.50 5.59 18.19
CA LEU A 151 -11.19 5.14 18.62
C LEU A 151 -11.04 5.27 20.14
N ASP A 152 -10.25 4.38 20.73
CA ASP A 152 -10.06 4.30 22.17
C ASP A 152 -8.58 4.54 22.55
N THR A 153 -8.23 4.43 23.82
CA THR A 153 -6.88 4.55 24.37
C THR A 153 -6.43 3.21 24.96
N ALA A 154 -5.20 2.78 24.72
CA ALA A 154 -4.67 1.52 25.24
C ALA A 154 -3.33 1.74 25.97
N MET A 155 -3.16 1.07 27.12
CA MET A 155 -1.88 0.99 27.82
C MET A 155 -1.26 -0.38 27.58
N ILE A 156 -0.20 -0.44 26.76
CA ILE A 156 0.52 -1.68 26.44
C ILE A 156 1.97 -1.52 26.91
N LEU A 157 2.45 -2.43 27.77
CA LEU A 157 3.82 -2.41 28.31
C LEU A 157 4.24 -1.04 28.90
N GLY A 158 3.31 -0.36 29.59
CA GLY A 158 3.54 0.95 30.19
C GLY A 158 3.56 2.13 29.21
N ARG A 159 3.24 1.90 27.92
CA ARG A 159 3.12 2.95 26.90
C ARG A 159 1.66 3.23 26.59
N LEU A 160 1.32 4.52 26.54
CA LEU A 160 -0.01 4.99 26.12
C LEU A 160 -0.08 5.07 24.60
N TYR A 161 -1.09 4.43 24.04
CA TYR A 161 -1.48 4.52 22.65
C TYR A 161 -2.85 5.19 22.58
N GLU A 162 -2.91 6.35 21.92
CA GLU A 162 -4.15 7.07 21.67
C GLU A 162 -4.71 6.66 20.30
N SER A 163 -6.02 6.86 20.09
CA SER A 163 -6.67 6.62 18.80
C SER A 163 -6.49 5.18 18.28
N VAL A 164 -6.77 4.20 19.14
CA VAL A 164 -6.61 2.77 18.89
C VAL A 164 -7.91 2.14 18.43
N TYR A 165 -7.85 1.38 17.33
CA TYR A 165 -8.88 0.42 16.99
C TYR A 165 -8.77 -0.80 17.90
N LYS A 166 -9.82 -1.03 18.70
CA LYS A 166 -9.91 -2.18 19.60
C LYS A 166 -11.02 -3.10 19.18
N PHE A 167 -10.70 -4.37 19.05
CA PHE A 167 -11.68 -5.41 18.75
C PHE A 167 -11.53 -6.54 19.75
N ASP A 168 -12.59 -6.79 20.51
CA ASP A 168 -12.67 -7.88 21.48
C ASP A 168 -13.64 -8.96 20.96
N PHE A 169 -13.21 -10.21 21.04
CA PHE A 169 -13.91 -11.37 20.50
C PHE A 169 -14.10 -12.41 21.60
N PRO A 170 -15.23 -12.39 22.34
CA PRO A 170 -15.49 -13.38 23.38
C PRO A 170 -15.61 -14.78 22.77
N ARG A 171 -15.18 -15.81 23.52
CA ARG A 171 -15.20 -17.22 23.07
C ARG A 171 -16.57 -17.71 22.60
N GLU A 172 -17.62 -17.11 23.13
CA GLU A 172 -19.01 -17.48 22.86
C GLU A 172 -19.45 -17.15 21.42
N ASN A 173 -18.70 -16.31 20.71
CA ASN A 173 -19.02 -15.84 19.35
C ASN A 173 -18.31 -16.62 18.21
N GLY A 174 -17.73 -17.80 18.49
CA GLY A 174 -17.31 -18.75 17.45
C GLY A 174 -15.86 -19.24 17.57
N ASP A 175 -15.45 -20.05 16.58
CA ASP A 175 -14.17 -20.78 16.46
C ASP A 175 -12.94 -19.88 16.22
N LEU A 176 -13.05 -18.57 16.41
CA LEU A 176 -11.89 -17.68 16.29
C LEU A 176 -10.99 -17.87 17.51
N GLY A 177 -9.79 -18.42 17.31
CA GLY A 177 -8.77 -18.55 18.34
C GLY A 177 -8.19 -17.21 18.83
N ILE A 178 -8.74 -16.09 18.37
CA ILE A 178 -8.33 -14.71 18.67
C ILE A 178 -9.27 -14.14 19.73
N LYS A 179 -8.70 -13.62 20.81
CA LYS A 179 -9.41 -12.96 21.90
C LYS A 179 -9.54 -11.47 21.68
N SER A 180 -8.47 -10.81 21.27
CA SER A 180 -8.51 -9.37 21.01
C SER A 180 -7.40 -8.90 20.08
N VAL A 181 -7.68 -7.81 19.37
CA VAL A 181 -6.76 -7.14 18.45
C VAL A 181 -6.80 -5.64 18.68
N TYR A 182 -5.63 -5.05 18.83
CA TYR A 182 -5.42 -3.62 19.03
C TYR A 182 -4.52 -3.12 17.91
N PHE A 183 -5.04 -2.18 17.13
CA PHE A 183 -4.33 -1.56 16.03
C PHE A 183 -4.29 -0.04 16.25
N ALA A 184 -3.10 0.54 16.27
CA ALA A 184 -2.90 1.97 16.38
C ALA A 184 -2.33 2.51 15.07
N LYS A 185 -2.92 3.59 14.57
CA LYS A 185 -2.35 4.35 13.45
C LYS A 185 -0.88 4.70 13.74
N LYS A 186 -0.03 4.72 12.71
CA LYS A 186 1.44 4.92 12.74
C LYS A 186 2.25 3.77 13.34
N TYR A 187 1.72 3.04 14.31
CA TYR A 187 2.43 1.94 14.99
C TYR A 187 2.06 0.55 14.47
N GLY A 188 0.85 0.43 13.89
CA GLY A 188 0.27 -0.80 13.40
C GLY A 188 -0.37 -1.65 14.51
N PHE A 189 -0.25 -2.97 14.41
CA PHE A 189 -0.66 -3.91 15.46
C PHE A 189 0.17 -3.67 16.73
N ILE A 190 -0.49 -3.22 17.79
CA ILE A 190 0.15 -2.93 19.08
C ILE A 190 -0.06 -4.07 20.09
N LYS A 191 -1.17 -4.81 19.95
CA LYS A 191 -1.44 -6.02 20.74
C LYS A 191 -2.32 -6.99 19.96
N ILE A 192 -1.98 -8.27 20.02
CA ILE A 192 -2.82 -9.39 19.57
C ILE A 192 -2.83 -10.41 20.71
N GLU A 193 -4.00 -10.90 21.09
CA GLU A 193 -4.16 -11.90 22.15
C GLU A 193 -5.03 -13.05 21.66
N GLY A 194 -4.57 -14.27 21.87
CA GLY A 194 -5.29 -15.51 21.56
C GLY A 194 -6.02 -16.05 22.78
N HIS A 195 -7.07 -16.84 22.55
CA HIS A 195 -7.80 -17.51 23.64
C HIS A 195 -6.97 -18.59 24.33
N ASP A 196 -5.94 -19.10 23.68
CA ASP A 196 -4.95 -20.06 24.21
C ASP A 196 -3.88 -19.40 25.10
N GLY A 197 -3.93 -18.08 25.27
CA GLY A 197 -2.95 -17.31 26.04
C GLY A 197 -1.73 -16.86 25.22
N SER A 198 -1.65 -17.20 23.94
CA SER A 198 -0.67 -16.60 23.03
C SER A 198 -0.87 -15.09 22.95
N LYS A 199 0.22 -14.34 22.88
CA LYS A 199 0.16 -12.88 22.77
C LYS A 199 1.34 -12.31 21.99
N LEU A 200 1.09 -11.17 21.36
CA LEU A 200 2.08 -10.28 20.77
C LEU A 200 1.81 -8.89 21.31
N GLU A 201 2.79 -8.27 21.97
CA GLU A 201 2.70 -6.89 22.46
C GLU A 201 3.85 -6.06 21.87
N LEU A 202 3.54 -4.94 21.22
CA LEU A 202 4.54 -4.20 20.45
C LEU A 202 5.62 -3.58 21.36
N ILE A 203 6.88 -3.83 21.01
CA ILE A 203 8.05 -3.21 21.64
C ILE A 203 8.61 -2.10 20.76
N GLU A 204 8.73 -2.33 19.45
CA GLU A 204 9.47 -1.43 18.56
C GLU A 204 9.04 -1.61 17.09
N VAL A 205 9.05 -0.50 16.34
CA VAL A 205 8.97 -0.48 14.87
C VAL A 205 10.24 0.19 14.36
N LYS A 206 11.04 -0.53 13.56
CA LYS A 206 12.21 0.02 12.86
C LYS A 206 11.89 0.14 11.38
N SER A 207 11.62 1.36 10.92
CA SER A 207 11.50 1.61 9.48
C SER A 207 12.88 1.74 8.85
N LYS A 208 13.14 0.97 7.78
CA LYS A 208 14.42 0.97 7.06
C LYS A 208 14.38 1.69 5.73
N GLY A 209 13.21 2.13 5.24
CA GLY A 209 13.08 2.94 4.03
C GLY A 209 13.78 2.34 2.80
N VAL A 210 13.09 1.44 2.09
CA VAL A 210 13.33 0.97 0.70
C VAL A 210 14.63 0.21 0.39
N LYS A 211 14.45 -1.02 -0.12
CA LYS A 211 15.17 -1.52 -1.30
C LYS A 211 14.17 -1.49 -2.46
N ALA A 212 14.38 -0.64 -3.45
CA ALA A 212 13.66 -0.72 -4.70
C ALA A 212 14.11 -2.02 -5.37
N HIS A 213 13.18 -2.79 -5.90
CA HIS A 213 13.55 -3.93 -6.71
C HIS A 213 14.21 -3.36 -7.98
N GLU A 214 15.54 -3.46 -8.11
CA GLU A 214 16.19 -3.29 -9.41
C GLU A 214 15.66 -4.41 -10.31
N THR A 215 14.73 -4.08 -11.18
CA THR A 215 14.45 -4.88 -12.36
C THR A 215 15.69 -4.85 -13.22
N LYS A 216 16.40 -5.99 -13.28
CA LYS A 216 17.41 -6.22 -14.31
C LYS A 216 16.73 -6.03 -15.65
N ASN A 217 17.03 -4.91 -16.30
CA ASN A 217 16.65 -4.66 -17.68
C ASN A 217 17.28 -5.79 -18.52
N PRO A 218 16.52 -6.67 -19.21
CA PRO A 218 17.12 -7.69 -20.08
C PRO A 218 17.72 -7.09 -21.36
N ALA A 219 17.61 -5.78 -21.56
CA ALA A 219 18.10 -5.07 -22.74
C ALA A 219 19.38 -4.27 -22.46
N SER A 220 20.42 -4.92 -21.95
CA SER A 220 21.80 -4.42 -22.09
C SER A 220 22.78 -5.58 -22.13
N THR A 221 22.55 -6.52 -23.06
CA THR A 221 23.66 -7.35 -23.55
C THR A 221 24.66 -6.41 -24.21
N PRO A 222 25.94 -6.36 -23.78
CA PRO A 222 26.96 -5.65 -24.53
C PRO A 222 27.11 -6.37 -25.87
N ILE A 223 26.93 -5.65 -26.98
CA ILE A 223 27.33 -6.14 -28.29
C ILE A 223 28.85 -6.25 -28.27
N VAL A 224 29.36 -7.45 -28.02
CA VAL A 224 30.76 -7.81 -28.25
C VAL A 224 30.88 -8.33 -29.67
N GLY A 225 31.69 -7.67 -30.49
CA GLY A 225 32.35 -8.29 -31.64
C GLY A 225 31.90 -7.81 -33.01
N LEU A 226 32.56 -6.77 -33.52
CA LEU A 226 32.97 -6.70 -34.92
C LEU A 226 34.45 -6.32 -34.95
N GLU A 227 35.31 -7.34 -35.03
CA GLU A 227 36.70 -7.17 -35.43
C GLU A 227 36.73 -6.72 -36.90
N GLU A 228 37.14 -5.48 -37.16
CA GLU A 228 37.62 -5.08 -38.48
C GLU A 228 39.01 -5.68 -38.69
N LYS A 229 39.04 -6.79 -39.45
CA LYS A 229 40.24 -7.25 -40.15
C LYS A 229 40.64 -6.19 -41.18
N ASN A 230 41.69 -5.42 -40.90
CA ASN A 230 42.52 -4.88 -41.97
C ASN A 230 43.82 -5.69 -42.06
N LYS A 231 43.82 -6.56 -43.07
CA LYS A 231 45.04 -7.01 -43.75
C LYS A 231 45.66 -5.78 -44.42
N GLU A 232 46.93 -5.51 -44.18
CA GLU A 232 47.81 -5.09 -45.26
C GLU A 232 49.15 -5.82 -45.15
N VAL A 233 49.57 -6.31 -46.31
CA VAL A 233 50.73 -7.15 -46.60
C VAL A 233 51.68 -6.30 -47.43
N GLY A 234 52.98 -6.37 -47.12
CA GLY A 234 54.10 -6.00 -48.00
C GLY A 234 54.45 -4.50 -47.97
N ASN A 235 55.71 -4.08 -47.92
CA ASN A 235 56.99 -4.72 -48.25
C ASN A 235 58.10 -4.17 -47.34
#